data_AF-A0A7V3WP02-F1
#
_entry.id   AF-A0A7V3WP02-F1
#
_cell.length_a   1.000
_cell.length_b   1.000
_cell.length_c   1.000
_cell.angle_alpha   90.00
_cell.angle_beta   90.00
_cell.angle_gamma   90.00
#
_symmetry.space_group_name_H-M   'P 1'
#
loop_
_entity.id
_entity.type
_entity.pdbx_description
1 polymer ?
#
loop_
_entity_poly.entity_id
_entity_poly.type
_entity_poly.pdbx_seq_one_letter_code
_entity_poly.pdbx_strand_id
1 'polypeptide(L)'
;MQLTEADLRFVVETVVTRRRDYDHIIGLIRDKDDLLEPMLEDARLVERLLSEQEAFVRVSPGLMFGVLLRRVRRDLEGRAFVLERDARGKPLPVFAAPEVARLLAQADVREYLTQMLCSFVRTNTALLYWKERGQWRKRKFCDMNMDDMIALSQLVDPFYKPRLYKRIADIA
;
A
#
# COMPACT_ATOMS: atom_id res chain seq x y z
N MET A 1 9.89 3.19 1.32
CA MET A 1 8.90 3.68 0.34
C MET A 1 9.62 4.55 -0.69
N GLN A 2 9.56 4.21 -1.97
CA GLN A 2 10.10 5.10 -3.01
C GLN A 2 9.04 6.15 -3.40
N LEU A 3 9.28 7.41 -3.04
CA LEU A 3 8.40 8.51 -3.35
C LEU A 3 8.73 9.11 -4.72
N THR A 4 7.70 9.41 -5.51
CA THR A 4 7.86 10.13 -6.76
C THR A 4 8.19 11.61 -6.50
N GLU A 5 8.65 12.32 -7.52
CA GLU A 5 8.88 13.77 -7.38
C GLU A 5 7.58 14.54 -7.05
N ALA A 6 6.45 14.11 -7.64
CA ALA A 6 5.14 14.66 -7.33
C ALA A 6 4.75 14.42 -5.86
N ASP A 7 5.07 13.23 -5.32
CA ASP A 7 4.84 12.92 -3.91
C ASP A 7 5.67 13.80 -2.99
N LEU A 8 6.97 13.94 -3.26
CA LEU A 8 7.87 14.79 -2.49
C LEU A 8 7.40 16.25 -2.49
N ARG A 9 6.99 16.75 -3.66
CA ARG A 9 6.41 18.09 -3.80
C ARG A 9 5.14 18.24 -2.98
N PHE A 10 4.21 17.28 -3.08
CA PHE A 10 2.98 17.30 -2.30
C PHE A 10 3.25 17.33 -0.79
N VAL A 11 4.19 16.50 -0.32
CA VAL A 11 4.58 16.45 1.10
C VAL A 11 5.16 17.79 1.55
N VAL A 12 6.11 18.34 0.80
CA VAL A 12 6.78 19.61 1.13
C VAL A 12 5.81 20.78 1.13
N GLU A 13 4.98 20.92 0.09
CA GLU A 13 3.96 21.98 -0.01
C GLU A 13 2.96 21.95 1.14
N THR A 14 2.67 20.77 1.69
CA THR A 14 1.72 20.61 2.79
C THR A 14 2.34 20.90 4.15
N VAL A 15 3.54 20.35 4.38
CA VAL A 15 4.17 20.36 5.72
C VAL A 15 4.94 21.66 5.95
N VAL A 16 5.64 22.17 4.93
CA VAL A 16 6.52 23.34 5.07
C VAL A 16 5.74 24.63 4.84
N THR A 17 5.46 25.35 5.93
CA THR A 17 4.64 26.58 5.89
C THR A 17 5.43 27.88 5.95
N ARG A 18 6.69 27.83 6.42
CA ARG A 18 7.51 29.03 6.66
C ARG A 18 8.42 29.41 5.50
N ARG A 19 8.70 28.46 4.61
CA ARG A 19 9.63 28.59 3.48
C ARG A 19 8.91 28.16 2.21
N ARG A 20 9.23 28.82 1.09
CA ARG A 20 8.62 28.57 -0.23
C ARG A 20 9.61 28.05 -1.28
N ASP A 21 10.87 27.83 -0.89
CA ASP A 21 11.90 27.24 -1.74
C ASP A 21 11.76 25.70 -1.79
N TYR A 22 10.59 25.24 -2.24
CA TYR A 22 10.21 23.83 -2.21
C TYR A 22 11.17 22.94 -2.98
N ASP A 23 11.66 23.38 -4.14
CA ASP A 23 12.60 22.58 -4.95
C ASP A 23 13.93 22.33 -4.21
N HIS A 24 14.42 23.33 -3.48
CA HIS A 24 15.62 23.19 -2.65
C HIS A 24 15.37 22.23 -1.49
N ILE A 25 14.23 22.36 -0.81
CA ILE A 25 13.85 21.47 0.30
C ILE A 25 13.70 20.02 -0.19
N ILE A 26 13.06 19.79 -1.33
CA ILE A 26 12.96 18.47 -1.96
C ILE A 26 14.35 17.88 -2.20
N GLY A 27 15.30 18.68 -2.70
CA GLY A 27 16.69 18.25 -2.88
C GLY A 27 17.40 17.88 -1.57
N LEU A 28 17.06 18.53 -0.45
CA LEU A 28 17.67 18.25 0.86
C LEU A 28 17.15 16.96 1.51
N ILE A 29 15.87 16.63 1.31
CA ILE A 29 15.19 15.49 1.95
C ILE A 29 15.17 14.22 1.09
N ARG A 30 15.48 14.33 -0.21
CA ARG A 30 15.52 13.19 -1.12
C ARG A 30 16.49 12.13 -0.58
N ASP A 31 16.02 10.89 -0.55
CA ASP A 31 16.75 9.71 -0.06
C ASP A 31 17.20 9.80 1.41
N LYS A 32 16.58 10.69 2.20
CA LYS A 32 16.84 10.86 3.64
C LYS A 32 15.61 10.50 4.45
N ASP A 33 15.47 9.21 4.74
CA ASP A 33 14.33 8.63 5.46
C ASP A 33 14.13 9.26 6.85
N ASP A 34 15.22 9.64 7.53
CA ASP A 34 15.20 10.31 8.83
C ASP A 34 14.53 11.69 8.80
N LEU A 35 14.64 12.40 7.67
CA LEU A 35 13.98 13.68 7.46
C LEU A 35 12.56 13.53 6.90
N LEU A 36 12.33 12.50 6.08
CA LEU A 36 11.03 12.24 5.46
C LEU A 36 10.01 11.66 6.45
N GLU A 37 10.43 10.76 7.34
CA GLU A 37 9.52 10.04 8.24
C GLU A 37 8.69 10.98 9.13
N PRO A 38 9.26 12.02 9.78
CA PRO A 38 8.48 12.98 10.55
C PRO A 38 7.51 13.80 9.70
N MET A 39 7.83 14.06 8.43
CA MET A 39 6.96 14.80 7.52
C MET A 39 5.74 13.95 7.12
N LEU A 40 5.94 12.66 6.83
CA LEU A 40 4.88 11.71 6.48
C LEU A 40 3.89 11.45 7.62
N GLU A 41 4.31 11.77 8.83
CA GLU A 41 3.55 11.70 10.08
C GLU A 41 2.72 12.98 10.33
N ASP A 42 2.82 14.02 9.51
CA ASP A 42 2.07 15.25 9.72
C ASP A 42 0.57 15.06 9.43
N ALA A 43 -0.29 15.45 10.38
CA ALA A 43 -1.74 15.28 10.26
C ALA A 43 -2.33 16.05 9.06
N ARG A 44 -1.71 17.16 8.66
CA ARG A 44 -2.16 17.99 7.53
C ARG A 44 -2.09 17.23 6.20
N LEU A 45 -1.21 16.23 6.07
CA LEU A 45 -1.17 15.39 4.87
C LEU A 45 -2.45 14.58 4.72
N VAL A 46 -2.93 13.99 5.80
CA VAL A 46 -4.18 13.21 5.81
C VAL A 46 -5.36 14.12 5.49
N GLU A 47 -5.43 15.27 6.15
CA GLU A 47 -6.50 16.25 5.94
C GLU A 47 -6.54 16.68 4.48
N ARG A 48 -5.39 17.03 3.89
CA ARG A 48 -5.29 17.43 2.49
C ARG A 48 -5.66 16.30 1.54
N LEU A 49 -5.15 15.09 1.77
CA LEU A 49 -5.46 13.90 0.96
C LEU A 49 -6.96 13.57 0.93
N LEU A 50 -7.66 13.74 2.06
CA LEU A 50 -9.08 13.39 2.18
C LEU A 50 -10.03 14.54 1.78
N SER A 51 -9.59 15.79 1.85
CA SER A 51 -10.43 16.97 1.56
C SER A 51 -10.33 17.47 0.13
N GLU A 52 -9.16 17.37 -0.51
CA GLU A 52 -8.95 17.81 -1.89
C GLU A 52 -9.33 16.68 -2.87
N GLN A 53 -10.45 16.82 -3.60
CA GLN A 53 -10.89 15.81 -4.58
C GLN A 53 -9.83 15.49 -5.65
N GLU A 54 -8.99 16.47 -6.01
CA GLU A 54 -7.92 16.31 -7.00
C GLU A 54 -6.62 15.77 -6.40
N ALA A 55 -6.47 15.69 -5.07
CA ALA A 55 -5.24 15.20 -4.45
C ALA A 55 -4.92 13.77 -4.89
N PHE A 56 -5.94 12.91 -5.06
CA PHE A 56 -5.78 11.53 -5.53
C PHE A 56 -5.16 11.41 -6.93
N VAL A 57 -5.26 12.44 -7.77
CA VAL A 57 -4.65 12.47 -9.11
C VAL A 57 -3.21 12.98 -9.06
N ARG A 58 -2.86 13.75 -8.01
CA ARG A 58 -1.56 14.41 -7.86
C ARG A 58 -0.53 13.57 -7.10
N VAL A 59 -0.96 12.56 -6.34
CA VAL A 59 -0.08 11.70 -5.55
C VAL A 59 -0.09 10.27 -6.05
N SER A 60 0.99 9.54 -5.80
CA SER A 60 1.02 8.11 -6.01
C SER A 60 0.15 7.39 -4.96
N PRO A 61 -0.41 6.22 -5.31
CA PRO A 61 -1.07 5.37 -4.32
C PRO A 61 -0.15 4.97 -3.15
N GLY A 62 1.17 4.90 -3.41
CA GLY A 62 2.18 4.60 -2.39
C GLY A 62 2.21 5.66 -1.30
N LEU A 63 2.28 6.94 -1.67
CA LEU A 63 2.21 8.04 -0.70
C LEU A 63 0.88 8.01 0.05
N MET A 64 -0.23 7.85 -0.68
CA MET A 64 -1.58 7.83 -0.10
C MET A 64 -1.71 6.75 0.99
N PHE A 65 -1.47 5.48 0.65
CA PHE A 65 -1.59 4.40 1.61
C PHE A 65 -0.56 4.50 2.73
N GLY A 66 0.67 4.95 2.42
CA GLY A 66 1.71 5.14 3.42
C GLY A 66 1.33 6.18 4.48
N VAL A 67 0.70 7.28 4.10
CA VAL A 67 0.19 8.32 5.03
C VAL A 67 -1.03 7.81 5.81
N LEU A 68 -1.97 7.15 5.14
CA LEU A 68 -3.16 6.61 5.78
C LEU A 68 -2.85 5.52 6.82
N LEU A 69 -1.88 4.63 6.55
CA LEU A 69 -1.43 3.62 7.52
C LEU A 69 -0.82 4.26 8.78
N ARG A 70 -0.05 5.35 8.61
CA ARG A 70 0.48 6.14 9.76
C ARG A 70 -0.65 6.77 10.56
N ARG A 71 -1.69 7.26 9.89
CA ARG A 71 -2.90 7.78 10.54
C ARG A 71 -3.63 6.70 11.34
N VAL A 72 -3.86 5.53 10.73
CA VAL A 72 -4.51 4.38 11.38
C VAL A 72 -3.75 3.98 12.64
N ARG A 73 -2.41 3.91 12.58
CA ARG A 73 -1.59 3.65 13.77
C ARG A 73 -1.89 4.64 14.91
N ARG A 74 -1.86 5.94 14.62
CA ARG A 74 -2.16 6.99 15.62
C ARG A 74 -3.57 6.89 16.18
N ASP A 75 -4.55 6.62 15.32
CA ASP A 75 -5.94 6.47 15.73
C ASP A 75 -6.13 5.25 16.66
N LEU A 76 -5.30 4.22 16.52
CA LEU A 76 -5.32 3.01 17.35
C LEU A 76 -4.57 3.16 18.68
N GLU A 77 -3.51 3.98 18.74
CA GLU A 77 -2.76 4.24 19.99
C GLU A 77 -3.66 4.80 21.12
N GLY A 78 -4.74 5.51 20.76
CA GLY A 78 -5.72 6.04 21.71
C GLY A 78 -6.93 5.15 21.98
N ARG A 79 -6.96 3.91 21.45
CA ARG A 79 -8.15 3.03 21.52
C ARG A 79 -7.84 1.70 22.22
N ALA A 80 -8.81 1.21 22.98
CA ALA A 80 -8.72 -0.11 23.63
C ALA A 80 -9.16 -1.26 22.69
N PHE A 81 -9.94 -0.98 21.64
CA PHE A 81 -10.48 -1.98 20.75
C PHE A 81 -10.67 -1.46 19.32
N VAL A 82 -10.74 -2.40 18.38
CA VAL A 82 -11.20 -2.20 17.00
C VAL A 82 -12.58 -2.84 16.86
N LEU A 83 -13.48 -2.24 16.08
CA LEU A 83 -14.77 -2.85 15.78
C LEU A 83 -14.62 -3.74 14.55
N GLU A 84 -14.70 -5.05 14.75
CA GLU A 84 -14.79 -6.04 13.68
C GLU A 84 -16.25 -6.43 13.44
N ARG A 85 -16.51 -7.19 12.37
CA ARG A 85 -17.83 -7.79 12.12
C ARG A 85 -17.79 -9.30 12.38
N ASP A 86 -18.75 -9.81 13.13
CA ASP A 86 -18.93 -11.26 13.29
C ASP A 86 -19.46 -11.91 11.99
N ALA A 87 -19.56 -13.24 11.98
CA ALA A 87 -20.08 -13.99 10.83
C ALA A 87 -21.53 -13.61 10.43
N ARG A 88 -22.26 -12.88 11.27
CA ARG A 88 -23.62 -12.38 11.04
C ARG A 88 -23.65 -10.87 10.76
N GLY A 89 -22.48 -10.24 10.64
CA GLY A 89 -22.30 -8.81 10.37
C GLY A 89 -22.48 -7.89 11.58
N LYS A 90 -22.60 -8.42 12.81
CA LYS A 90 -22.74 -7.60 14.02
C LYS A 90 -21.40 -7.03 14.45
N PRO A 91 -21.35 -5.77 14.95
CA PRO A 91 -20.12 -5.19 15.45
C PRO A 91 -19.63 -5.93 16.70
N LEU A 92 -18.37 -6.36 16.68
CA LEU A 92 -17.68 -7.06 17.74
C LEU A 92 -16.42 -6.27 18.11
N PRO A 93 -16.31 -5.76 19.35
CA PRO A 93 -15.06 -5.14 19.80
C PRO A 93 -13.97 -6.21 19.96
N VAL A 94 -12.90 -6.06 19.19
CA VAL A 94 -11.68 -6.87 19.29
C VAL A 94 -10.62 -6.03 20.00
N PHE A 95 -10.24 -6.46 21.20
CA PHE A 95 -9.27 -5.79 22.07
C PHE A 95 -7.81 -6.04 21.60
N ALA A 96 -7.53 -5.71 20.35
CA ALA A 96 -6.21 -5.87 19.72
C ALA A 96 -5.64 -4.53 19.22
N ALA A 97 -6.26 -3.39 19.57
CA ALA A 97 -5.84 -2.09 19.06
C ALA A 97 -4.38 -1.74 19.41
N PRO A 98 -3.88 -1.97 20.65
CA PRO A 98 -2.47 -1.75 20.98
C PRO A 98 -1.51 -2.66 20.19
N GLU A 99 -1.88 -3.92 19.96
CA GLU A 99 -1.10 -4.89 19.19
C GLU A 99 -1.01 -4.48 17.72
N VAL A 100 -2.13 -4.06 17.12
CA VAL A 100 -2.16 -3.57 15.73
C VAL A 100 -1.36 -2.27 15.60
N ALA A 101 -1.48 -1.34 16.56
CA ALA A 101 -0.66 -0.12 16.57
C ALA A 101 0.84 -0.44 16.63
N ARG A 102 1.23 -1.40 17.48
CA ARG A 102 2.63 -1.88 17.58
C ARG A 102 3.11 -2.53 16.28
N LEU A 103 2.26 -3.29 15.61
CA LEU A 103 2.57 -3.89 14.31
C LEU A 103 2.79 -2.80 13.24
N LEU A 104 1.89 -1.81 13.17
CA LEU A 104 1.99 -0.68 12.22
C LEU A 104 3.15 0.30 12.54
N ALA A 105 3.69 0.26 13.76
CA ALA A 105 4.89 1.01 14.12
C ALA A 105 6.15 0.46 13.45
N GLN A 106 6.16 -0.80 13.00
CA GLN A 106 7.27 -1.41 12.28
C GLN A 106 7.31 -0.91 10.83
N ALA A 107 8.42 -0.28 10.45
CA ALA A 107 8.54 0.40 9.14
C ALA A 107 8.49 -0.58 7.96
N ASP A 108 9.05 -1.77 8.12
CA ASP A 108 9.04 -2.87 7.15
C ASP A 108 7.61 -3.44 6.94
N VAL A 109 6.86 -3.64 8.02
CA VAL A 109 5.46 -4.06 7.94
C VAL A 109 4.61 -3.01 7.24
N ARG A 110 4.80 -1.73 7.59
CA ARG A 110 4.06 -0.64 6.95
C ARG A 110 4.43 -0.48 5.48
N GLU A 111 5.69 -0.68 5.11
CA GLU A 111 6.14 -0.71 3.72
C GLU A 111 5.48 -1.88 2.97
N TYR A 112 5.48 -3.08 3.56
CA TYR A 112 4.82 -4.25 2.99
C TYR A 112 3.34 -3.97 2.73
N LEU A 113 2.61 -3.47 3.73
CA LEU A 113 1.19 -3.17 3.62
C LEU A 113 0.92 -2.06 2.58
N THR A 114 1.79 -1.05 2.50
CA THR A 114 1.71 -0.01 1.47
C THR A 114 1.81 -0.62 0.08
N GLN A 115 2.81 -1.48 -0.15
CA GLN A 115 3.00 -2.15 -1.44
C GLN A 115 1.86 -3.12 -1.77
N MET A 116 1.37 -3.86 -0.77
CA MET A 116 0.23 -4.75 -0.88
C MET A 116 -1.01 -3.95 -1.33
N LEU A 117 -1.36 -2.86 -0.63
CA LEU A 117 -2.50 -2.02 -0.99
C LEU A 117 -2.34 -1.38 -2.39
N CYS A 118 -1.14 -0.93 -2.74
CA CYS A 118 -0.85 -0.41 -4.08
C CYS A 118 -1.13 -1.45 -5.19
N SER A 119 -0.86 -2.73 -4.92
CA SER A 119 -1.07 -3.81 -5.88
C SER A 119 -2.55 -4.09 -6.19
N PHE A 120 -3.48 -3.52 -5.43
CA PHE A 120 -4.92 -3.59 -5.68
C PHE A 120 -5.47 -2.42 -6.51
N VAL A 121 -4.68 -1.37 -6.72
CA VAL A 121 -5.10 -0.19 -7.49
C VAL A 121 -5.24 -0.50 -8.98
N ARG A 122 -4.46 -1.45 -9.48
CA ARG A 122 -4.48 -1.87 -10.89
C ARG A 122 -4.62 -3.38 -10.96
N THR A 123 -5.61 -3.82 -11.73
CA THR A 123 -5.76 -5.22 -12.11
C THR A 123 -4.91 -5.50 -13.34
N ASN A 124 -3.99 -6.46 -13.24
CA ASN A 124 -3.23 -6.93 -14.39
C ASN A 124 -3.88 -8.20 -14.95
N THR A 125 -4.01 -8.25 -16.27
CA THR A 125 -4.55 -9.42 -16.95
C THR A 125 -3.67 -9.78 -18.13
N ALA A 126 -3.31 -11.05 -18.24
CA ALA A 126 -2.48 -11.56 -19.32
C ALA A 126 -3.12 -12.78 -19.99
N LEU A 127 -2.97 -12.91 -21.31
CA LEU A 127 -3.31 -14.12 -22.05
C LEU A 127 -2.02 -14.91 -22.28
N LEU A 128 -1.93 -16.11 -21.71
CA LEU A 128 -0.75 -16.96 -21.87
C LEU A 128 -1.06 -18.13 -22.79
N TYR A 129 -0.04 -18.50 -23.56
CA TYR A 129 -0.05 -19.65 -24.46
C TYR A 129 1.03 -20.62 -24.00
N TRP A 130 0.69 -21.89 -23.89
CA TRP A 130 1.66 -22.93 -23.58
C TRP A 130 1.30 -24.23 -24.30
N LYS A 131 2.27 -25.13 -24.38
CA LYS A 131 2.08 -26.44 -24.99
C LYS A 131 1.93 -27.48 -23.89
N GLU A 132 0.84 -28.24 -23.94
CA GLU A 132 0.54 -29.30 -22.98
C GLU A 132 0.21 -30.58 -23.75
N ARG A 133 0.96 -31.66 -23.51
CA ARG A 133 0.80 -32.96 -24.20
C ARG A 133 0.73 -32.83 -25.73
N GLY A 134 1.53 -31.93 -26.30
CA GLY A 134 1.58 -31.70 -27.75
C GLY A 134 0.56 -30.70 -28.28
N GLN A 135 -0.46 -30.31 -27.51
CA GLN A 135 -1.51 -29.37 -27.93
C GLN A 135 -1.23 -27.97 -27.42
N TRP A 136 -1.53 -26.96 -28.23
CA TRP A 136 -1.50 -25.56 -27.80
C TRP A 136 -2.71 -25.26 -26.94
N ARG A 137 -2.47 -24.73 -25.74
CA ARG A 137 -3.50 -24.19 -24.87
C ARG A 137 -3.30 -22.69 -24.72
N LYS A 138 -4.41 -21.99 -24.50
CA LYS A 138 -4.42 -20.58 -24.12
C LYS A 138 -5.38 -20.37 -22.96
N ARG A 139 -5.00 -19.54 -22.00
CA ARG A 139 -5.85 -19.13 -20.88
C ARG A 139 -5.55 -17.69 -20.48
N LYS A 140 -6.61 -16.95 -20.18
CA LYS A 140 -6.53 -15.61 -19.60
C LYS A 140 -6.33 -15.76 -18.09
N PHE A 141 -5.38 -15.00 -17.54
CA PHE A 141 -5.07 -14.96 -16.11
C PHE A 141 -5.29 -13.55 -15.60
N CYS A 142 -6.00 -13.42 -14.47
CA CYS A 142 -6.22 -12.17 -13.77
C CYS A 142 -5.47 -12.20 -12.43
N ASP A 143 -4.65 -11.19 -12.15
CA ASP A 143 -3.92 -11.10 -10.89
C ASP A 143 -4.80 -10.79 -9.67
N MET A 144 -6.09 -10.54 -9.87
CA MET A 144 -7.10 -10.40 -8.81
C MET A 144 -7.87 -11.71 -8.56
N ASN A 145 -7.63 -12.75 -9.36
CA ASN A 145 -8.28 -14.04 -9.21
C ASN A 145 -7.28 -15.05 -8.59
N MET A 146 -7.60 -15.54 -7.40
CA MET A 146 -6.76 -16.48 -6.67
C MET A 146 -6.53 -17.78 -7.44
N ASP A 147 -7.58 -18.37 -8.04
CA ASP A 147 -7.49 -19.61 -8.81
C ASP A 147 -6.62 -19.45 -10.06
N ASP A 148 -6.67 -18.27 -10.69
CA ASP A 148 -5.79 -17.94 -11.81
C ASP A 148 -4.32 -17.88 -11.34
N MET A 149 -4.04 -17.26 -10.20
CA MET A 149 -2.67 -17.18 -9.67
C MET A 149 -2.13 -18.54 -9.22
N ILE A 150 -2.98 -19.39 -8.62
CA ILE A 150 -2.63 -20.77 -8.26
C ILE A 150 -2.29 -21.55 -9.53
N ALA A 151 -3.15 -21.50 -10.55
CA ALA A 151 -2.90 -22.18 -11.83
C ALA A 151 -1.64 -21.66 -12.52
N LEU A 152 -1.41 -20.34 -12.51
CA LEU A 152 -0.21 -19.73 -13.08
C LEU A 152 1.06 -20.21 -12.37
N SER A 153 1.03 -20.37 -11.04
CA SER A 153 2.17 -20.85 -10.26
C SER A 153 2.60 -22.28 -10.60
N GLN A 154 1.71 -23.07 -11.18
CA GLN A 154 1.99 -24.43 -11.64
C GLN A 154 2.60 -24.47 -13.05
N LEU A 155 2.45 -23.39 -13.84
CA LEU A 155 2.91 -23.32 -15.23
C LEU A 155 4.28 -22.65 -15.39
N VAL A 156 4.68 -21.80 -14.44
CA VAL A 156 5.94 -21.04 -14.50
C VAL A 156 7.12 -21.79 -13.88
N ASP A 157 8.32 -21.42 -14.30
CA ASP A 157 9.56 -21.88 -13.68
C ASP A 157 9.58 -21.58 -12.16
N PRO A 158 10.14 -22.46 -11.31
CA PRO A 158 10.27 -22.24 -9.87
C PRO A 158 10.79 -20.87 -9.46
N PHE A 159 11.66 -20.25 -10.26
CA PHE A 159 12.19 -18.91 -10.02
C PHE A 159 11.10 -17.83 -9.89
N TYR A 160 9.97 -17.96 -10.61
CA TYR A 160 8.89 -16.98 -10.59
C TYR A 160 7.83 -17.24 -9.51
N LYS A 161 7.79 -18.45 -8.94
CA LYS A 161 6.75 -18.87 -7.99
C LYS A 161 6.64 -18.01 -6.73
N PRO A 162 7.74 -17.54 -6.10
CA PRO A 162 7.64 -16.73 -4.88
C PRO A 162 6.77 -15.48 -5.04
N ARG A 163 6.85 -14.81 -6.20
CA ARG A 163 6.02 -13.62 -6.48
C ARG A 163 4.54 -13.96 -6.59
N LEU A 164 4.23 -15.12 -7.17
CA LEU A 164 2.85 -15.60 -7.30
C LEU A 164 2.28 -16.04 -5.94
N TYR A 165 3.09 -16.70 -5.10
CA TYR A 165 2.67 -17.05 -3.74
C TYR A 165 2.40 -15.83 -2.88
N LYS A 166 3.26 -14.80 -2.98
CA LYS A 166 2.98 -13.50 -2.35
C LYS A 166 1.63 -12.95 -2.81
N ARG A 167 1.38 -12.90 -4.13
CA ARG A 167 0.13 -12.37 -4.67
C ARG A 167 -1.09 -13.19 -4.23
N ILE A 168 -0.99 -14.51 -4.16
CA ILE A 168 -2.05 -15.38 -3.63
C ILE A 168 -2.36 -15.04 -2.17
N ALA A 169 -1.31 -14.89 -1.35
CA ALA A 169 -1.46 -14.52 0.06
C ALA A 169 -2.05 -13.11 0.23
N ASP A 170 -1.70 -12.16 -0.64
CA ASP A 170 -2.25 -10.81 -0.61
C ASP A 170 -3.78 -10.80 -0.92
N ILE A 171 -4.28 -11.74 -1.74
CA ILE A 171 -5.69 -11.83 -2.14
C ILE A 171 -6.57 -12.57 -1.10
N ALA A 172 -5.98 -13.47 -0.32
CA ALA A 172 -6.68 -14.37 0.59
C ALA A 172 -7.23 -13.66 1.84
#